data_AF-Q93A70-F1
#
_entry.id   AF-Q93A70-F1
#
_cell.length_a   1.000
_cell.length_b   1.000
_cell.length_c   1.000
_cell.angle_alpha   90.00
_cell.angle_beta   90.00
_cell.angle_gamma   90.00
#
_symmetry.space_group_name_H-M   'P 1'
#
loop_
_entity.id
_entity.type
_entity.pdbx_description
1 polymer ?
#
loop_
_entity_poly.entity_id
_entity_poly.type
_entity_poly.pdbx_seq_one_letter_code
_entity_poly.pdbx_strand_id
1 'polypeptide(L)' 'MPRVRTHYVCSVCGYTTPRWVGRCSECGEWNTLQEET' A
#
# COMPACT_ATOMS: atom_id res chain seq x y z
N MET A 1 -17.41 10.17 12.38
CA MET A 1 -16.73 9.09 11.63
C MET A 1 -15.24 9.18 11.88
N PRO A 2 -14.54 8.08 12.21
CA PRO A 2 -13.09 8.11 12.42
C PRO A 2 -12.41 8.61 11.15
N ARG A 3 -11.36 9.42 11.29
CA ARG A 3 -10.58 9.93 10.16
C ARG A 3 -10.04 8.73 9.37
N VAL A 4 -10.62 8.47 8.20
CA VAL A 4 -10.10 7.52 7.21
C VAL A 4 -8.65 7.88 6.97
N ARG A 5 -7.74 7.02 7.42
CA ARG A 5 -6.32 7.15 7.08
C ARG A 5 -6.15 6.34 5.82
N THR A 6 -5.93 7.01 4.70
CA THR A 6 -5.60 6.33 3.45
C THR A 6 -4.26 5.62 3.63
N HIS A 7 -4.30 4.30 3.58
CA HIS A 7 -3.13 3.43 3.58
C HIS A 7 -3.03 2.75 2.23
N TYR A 8 -1.84 2.29 1.85
CA TYR A 8 -1.62 1.57 0.61
C TYR A 8 -1.11 0.17 0.93
N VAL A 9 -1.81 -0.86 0.50
CA VAL A 9 -1.51 -2.27 0.73
C VAL A 9 -1.02 -2.90 -0.55
N CYS A 10 0.11 -3.61 -0.49
CA CYS A 10 0.62 -4.39 -1.61
C CYS A 10 -0.21 -5.67 -1.78
N SER A 11 -0.88 -5.85 -2.92
CA SER A 11 -1.69 -7.04 -3.22
C SER A 11 -0.86 -8.32 -3.42
N VAL A 12 0.47 -8.23 -3.46
CA VAL A 12 1.36 -9.40 -3.66
C VAL A 12 1.90 -9.95 -2.35
N CYS A 13 2.37 -9.10 -1.44
CA CYS A 13 2.92 -9.52 -0.15
C CYS A 13 2.10 -9.09 1.06
N GLY A 14 1.14 -8.18 0.90
CA GLY A 14 0.36 -7.61 2.00
C GLY A 14 1.02 -6.40 2.68
N TYR A 15 2.17 -5.92 2.19
CA TYR A 15 2.87 -4.78 2.79
C TYR A 15 2.03 -3.49 2.79
N THR A 16 1.80 -2.91 3.96
CA THR A 16 1.07 -1.64 4.12
C THR A 16 2.03 -0.46 4.26
N THR A 17 1.76 0.63 3.55
CA THR A 17 2.48 1.90 3.65
C THR A 17 1.51 3.08 3.68
N PRO A 18 1.75 4.10 4.51
CA PRO A 18 0.91 5.31 4.57
C PRO A 18 1.08 6.26 3.37
N ARG A 19 2.00 5.95 2.44
CA ARG A 19 2.22 6.72 1.21
C ARG A 19 2.42 5.77 0.04
N TRP A 20 1.90 6.14 -1.13
CA TRP A 20 2.12 5.40 -2.36
C TRP A 20 3.62 5.39 -2.68
N VAL A 21 4.17 4.19 -2.81
CA VAL A 21 5.53 3.98 -3.31
C VAL A 21 5.39 3.22 -4.62
N GLY A 22 6.01 3.68 -5.71
CA GLY A 22 5.83 3.03 -7.02
C GLY A 22 6.26 1.55 -7.05
N ARG A 23 7.17 1.20 -6.12
CA ARG A 23 7.73 -0.14 -5.94
C ARG A 23 7.54 -0.58 -4.49
N CYS A 24 7.00 -1.78 -4.30
CA CYS A 24 6.91 -2.39 -2.98
C CYS A 24 8.31 -2.73 -2.44
N SER A 25 8.61 -2.31 -1.20
CA SER A 25 9.90 -2.53 -0.53
C SER A 25 10.15 -3.99 -0.16
N GLU A 26 9.09 -4.77 0.07
CA GLU A 26 9.20 -6.18 0.48
C GLU A 26 9.34 -7.12 -0.71
N CYS A 27 8.41 -7.09 -1.67
CA CYS A 27 8.45 -7.99 -2.81
C CYS A 27 9.18 -7.42 -4.03
N GLY A 28 9.51 -6.13 -4.05
CA GLY A 28 10.18 -5.48 -5.18
C GLY A 28 9.31 -5.26 -6.41
N GLU A 29 8.03 -5.62 -6.35
CA GLU A 29 7.04 -5.47 -7.42
C GLU A 29 6.59 -4.02 -7.61
N TRP A 30 6.19 -3.70 -8.84
CA TRP A 30 5.69 -2.37 -9.24
C TRP A 30 4.19 -2.43 -9.50
N ASN A 31 3.46 -1.35 -9.21
CA ASN A 31 2.00 -1.24 -9.42
C ASN A 31 1.15 -2.26 -8.62
N THR A 32 1.68 -2.80 -7.53
CA THR A 32 0.98 -3.75 -6.67
C THR A 32 0.35 -3.11 -5.44
N LEU A 33 0.63 -1.84 -5.16
CA LEU A 33 0.05 -1.11 -4.05
C LEU A 33 -1.37 -0.64 -4.38
N GLN A 34 -2.31 -0.94 -3.51
CA GLN A 34 -3.73 -0.57 -3.62
C GLN A 34 -4.13 0.29 -2.43
N GLU A 35 -4.96 1.29 -2.66
CA GLU A 35 -5.44 2.18 -1.60
C GLU A 35 -6.51 1.49 -0.74
N GLU A 36 -6.32 1.48 0.57
CA GLU A 36 -7.22 0.96 1.59
C GLU A 36 -7.63 2.11 2.53
N THR A 37 -8.95 2.21 2.78
CA THR A 37 -9.65 3.28 3.52
C THR A 37 -10.04 2.82 4.91
#